data_AF-A0A4P6JTD8-F1
#
_entry.id   AF-A0A4P6JTD8-F1
#
_cell.length_a   1.000
_cell.length_b   1.000
_cell.length_c   1.000
_cell.angle_alpha   90.00
_cell.angle_beta   90.00
_cell.angle_gamma   90.00
#
_symmetry.space_group_name_H-M   'P 1'
#
loop_
_entity.id
_entity.type
_entity.pdbx_description
1 polymer ?
#
loop_
_entity_poly.entity_id
_entity_poly.type
_entity_poly.pdbx_seq_one_letter_code
_entity_poly.pdbx_strand_id
1 'polypeptide(L)'
;MSEHIDYEHIFTPQGMLGEVSKHPNLDFLMNIFNIPRVYSVSGFGTWNVGQHTVAVAFLALYWSAFQGYPQEKRDRLVTLALMHDVHEAVIGDILPFFKTAAVREAIDSIQGDILSAFAIEEDQTLRAELKLLDLIGFLYEIGQSSPRGIDPSKRELIEQMYTRQKTEILAYAEQAQIDRQKVEEFLASMQL
;
A
#
# COMPACT_ATOMS: atom_id res chain seq x y z
N MET A 1 -24.59 10.27 16.27
CA MET A 1 -24.99 10.26 14.85
C MET A 1 -23.88 9.53 14.13
N SER A 2 -24.14 8.37 13.49
CA SER A 2 -23.13 7.74 12.64
C SER A 2 -23.06 8.55 11.36
N GLU A 3 -21.97 9.28 11.17
CA GLU A 3 -21.68 9.93 9.89
C GLU A 3 -21.44 8.82 8.88
N HIS A 4 -22.28 8.73 7.85
CA HIS A 4 -22.09 7.86 6.69
C HIS A 4 -21.69 8.75 5.52
N ILE A 5 -20.64 8.36 4.79
CA ILE A 5 -20.18 9.09 3.61
C ILE A 5 -20.84 8.46 2.40
N ASP A 6 -21.79 9.18 1.80
CA ASP A 6 -22.39 8.82 0.53
C ASP A 6 -21.43 9.19 -0.61
N TYR A 7 -20.59 8.22 -1.00
CA TYR A 7 -19.59 8.42 -2.04
C TYR A 7 -20.16 8.26 -3.45
N GLU A 8 -21.38 7.73 -3.62
CA GLU A 8 -21.98 7.46 -4.93
C GLU A 8 -22.12 8.74 -5.76
N HIS A 9 -22.28 9.88 -5.08
CA HIS A 9 -22.47 11.19 -5.69
C HIS A 9 -21.22 12.08 -5.71
N ILE A 10 -20.03 11.54 -5.40
CA ILE A 10 -18.77 12.28 -5.51
C ILE A 10 -18.32 12.28 -6.97
N PHE A 11 -18.07 13.47 -7.54
CA PHE A 11 -17.54 13.60 -8.90
C PHE A 11 -16.01 13.49 -8.91
N THR A 12 -15.48 12.64 -9.79
CA THR A 12 -14.05 12.49 -10.09
C THR A 12 -13.79 12.94 -11.53
N PRO A 13 -12.54 13.23 -11.93
CA PRO A 13 -12.20 13.50 -13.33
C PRO A 13 -12.63 12.39 -14.30
N GLN A 14 -12.83 11.17 -13.81
CA GLN A 14 -13.22 9.99 -14.59
C GLN A 14 -14.73 9.72 -14.60
N GLY A 15 -15.52 10.40 -13.75
CA GLY A 15 -16.96 10.22 -13.66
C GLY A 15 -17.49 10.24 -12.22
N MET A 16 -18.73 9.79 -12.01
CA MET A 16 -19.28 9.63 -10.66
C MET A 16 -18.61 8.46 -9.97
N LEU A 17 -18.12 8.66 -8.74
CA LEU A 17 -17.36 7.65 -8.00
C LEU A 17 -18.10 6.33 -7.85
N GLY A 18 -19.40 6.37 -7.55
CA GLY A 18 -20.24 5.17 -7.45
C GLY A 18 -20.37 4.35 -8.75
N GLU A 19 -20.18 4.98 -9.91
CA GLU A 19 -20.15 4.28 -11.21
C GLU A 19 -18.74 3.80 -11.55
N VAL A 20 -17.73 4.66 -11.37
CA VAL A 20 -16.36 4.33 -11.76
C VAL A 20 -15.68 3.32 -10.85
N SER A 21 -16.09 3.18 -9.58
CA SER A 21 -15.62 2.11 -8.70
C SER A 21 -16.10 0.73 -9.16
N LYS A 22 -17.34 0.65 -9.66
CA LYS A 22 -18.00 -0.59 -10.12
C LYS A 22 -17.66 -0.95 -11.57
N HIS A 23 -17.30 0.05 -12.38
CA HIS A 23 -16.89 -0.11 -13.77
C HIS A 23 -15.60 0.66 -14.08
N PRO A 24 -14.49 0.34 -13.40
CA PRO A 24 -13.24 1.06 -13.57
C PRO A 24 -12.67 0.84 -14.97
N ASN A 25 -12.33 1.93 -15.64
CA ASN A 25 -11.56 1.89 -16.89
C ASN A 25 -10.05 1.96 -16.60
N LEU A 26 -9.23 1.81 -17.64
CA LEU A 26 -7.78 1.85 -17.46
C LEU A 26 -7.28 3.22 -16.96
N ASP A 27 -7.86 4.32 -17.44
CA ASP A 27 -7.45 5.67 -17.01
C ASP A 27 -7.69 5.91 -15.52
N PHE A 28 -8.78 5.37 -14.98
CA PHE A 28 -9.09 5.36 -13.56
C PHE A 28 -8.01 4.63 -12.77
N LEU A 29 -7.67 3.40 -13.17
CA LEU A 29 -6.62 2.62 -12.49
C LEU A 29 -5.25 3.29 -12.58
N MET A 30 -4.91 3.81 -13.77
CA MET A 30 -3.62 4.46 -14.01
C MET A 30 -3.48 5.79 -13.26
N ASN A 31 -4.59 6.37 -12.79
CA ASN A 31 -4.52 7.58 -11.98
C ASN A 31 -3.73 7.40 -10.68
N ILE A 32 -3.57 6.17 -10.19
CA ILE A 32 -2.72 5.84 -9.04
C ILE A 32 -1.27 6.33 -9.19
N PHE A 33 -0.76 6.45 -10.43
CA PHE A 33 0.58 7.00 -10.70
C PHE A 33 0.65 8.53 -10.65
N ASN A 34 -0.50 9.21 -10.66
CA ASN A 34 -0.59 10.66 -10.49
C ASN A 34 -0.78 11.06 -9.02
N ILE A 35 -1.08 10.10 -8.14
CA ILE A 35 -1.29 10.37 -6.71
C ILE A 35 0.07 10.33 -5.99
N PRO A 36 0.58 11.46 -5.49
CA PRO A 36 1.82 11.47 -4.73
C PRO A 36 1.63 10.77 -3.39
N ARG A 37 2.65 10.03 -2.93
CA ARG A 37 2.69 9.51 -1.56
C ARG A 37 2.74 10.66 -0.57
N VAL A 38 2.05 10.56 0.57
CA VAL A 38 2.09 11.63 1.58
C VAL A 38 3.49 11.83 2.14
N TYR A 39 4.28 10.76 2.20
CA TYR A 39 5.71 10.83 2.50
C TYR A 39 6.47 11.77 1.54
N SER A 40 6.18 11.68 0.25
CA SER A 40 6.80 12.54 -0.78
C SER A 40 6.31 13.97 -0.74
N VAL A 41 5.01 14.25 -0.49
CA VAL A 41 4.56 15.63 -0.32
C VAL A 41 5.11 16.29 0.95
N SER A 42 5.56 15.49 1.92
CA SER A 42 6.29 15.96 3.11
C SER A 42 7.76 16.32 2.81
N GLY A 43 8.17 16.25 1.54
CA GLY A 43 9.50 16.59 1.06
C GLY A 43 10.52 15.46 1.23
N PHE A 44 10.07 14.20 1.28
CA PHE A 44 10.92 13.02 1.32
C PHE A 44 10.67 12.12 0.11
N GLY A 45 11.46 12.33 -0.94
CA GLY A 45 11.38 11.55 -2.18
C GLY A 45 10.33 12.07 -3.17
N THR A 46 10.13 11.28 -4.23
CA THR A 46 9.27 11.61 -5.39
C THR A 46 8.34 10.46 -5.73
N TRP A 47 7.99 9.66 -4.72
CA TRP A 47 7.19 8.46 -4.87
C TRP A 47 5.70 8.80 -5.06
N ASN A 48 5.05 8.01 -5.92
CA ASN A 48 3.60 7.99 -6.07
C ASN A 48 3.03 6.63 -5.66
N VAL A 49 1.71 6.57 -5.48
CA VAL A 49 1.02 5.36 -5.01
C VAL A 49 1.20 4.19 -5.99
N GLY A 50 1.24 4.47 -7.30
CA GLY A 50 1.51 3.45 -8.32
C GLY A 50 2.89 2.80 -8.17
N GLN A 51 3.93 3.59 -7.90
CA GLN A 51 5.29 3.08 -7.64
C GLN A 51 5.32 2.25 -6.37
N HIS A 52 4.68 2.71 -5.29
CA HIS A 52 4.51 1.95 -4.05
C HIS A 52 3.87 0.58 -4.33
N THR A 53 2.71 0.59 -4.99
CA THR A 53 1.92 -0.59 -5.32
C THR A 53 2.71 -1.62 -6.12
N VAL A 54 3.45 -1.18 -7.13
CA VAL A 54 4.31 -2.06 -7.93
C VAL A 54 5.48 -2.60 -7.10
N ALA A 55 6.08 -1.79 -6.22
CA ALA A 55 7.13 -2.26 -5.32
C ALA A 55 6.62 -3.35 -4.36
N VAL A 56 5.41 -3.18 -3.79
CA VAL A 56 4.76 -4.19 -2.94
C VAL A 56 4.48 -5.47 -3.73
N ALA A 57 4.04 -5.37 -4.99
CA ALA A 57 3.85 -6.54 -5.85
C ALA A 57 5.16 -7.29 -6.16
N PHE A 58 6.27 -6.58 -6.37
CA PHE A 58 7.58 -7.22 -6.49
C PHE A 58 8.03 -7.85 -5.17
N LEU A 59 7.79 -7.19 -4.03
CA LEU A 59 8.06 -7.77 -2.71
C LEU A 59 7.25 -9.05 -2.48
N ALA A 60 6.00 -9.11 -2.94
CA ALA A 60 5.19 -10.33 -2.92
C ALA A 60 5.80 -11.48 -3.72
N LEU A 61 6.41 -11.19 -4.88
CA LEU A 61 7.16 -12.20 -5.66
C LEU A 61 8.39 -12.69 -4.90
N TYR A 62 9.21 -11.79 -4.36
CA TYR A 62 10.40 -12.15 -3.58
C TYR A 62 10.04 -12.94 -2.32
N TRP A 63 9.01 -12.50 -1.59
CA TRP A 63 8.52 -13.17 -0.39
C TRP A 63 7.99 -14.57 -0.70
N SER A 64 7.20 -14.71 -1.77
CA SER A 64 6.68 -16.00 -2.19
C SER A 64 7.80 -16.97 -2.58
N ALA A 65 8.85 -16.48 -3.25
CA ALA A 65 10.03 -17.28 -3.57
C ALA A 65 10.81 -17.67 -2.31
N PHE A 66 10.99 -16.73 -1.37
CA PHE A 66 11.66 -16.95 -0.09
C PHE A 66 10.94 -18.01 0.77
N GLN A 67 9.61 -18.00 0.80
CA GLN A 67 8.79 -18.96 1.53
C GLN A 67 8.56 -20.29 0.78
N GLY A 68 8.92 -20.37 -0.50
CA GLY A 68 8.65 -21.54 -1.34
C GLY A 68 7.16 -21.77 -1.60
N TYR A 69 6.38 -20.70 -1.78
CA TYR A 69 4.94 -20.80 -2.01
C TYR A 69 4.59 -21.46 -3.35
N PRO A 70 3.46 -22.20 -3.41
CA PRO A 70 2.92 -22.68 -4.67
C PRO A 70 2.50 -21.51 -5.54
N GLN A 71 2.52 -21.73 -6.85
CA GLN A 71 2.20 -20.71 -7.86
C GLN A 71 0.86 -20.03 -7.60
N GLU A 72 -0.18 -20.79 -7.24
CA GLU A 72 -1.52 -20.24 -6.97
C GLU A 72 -1.51 -19.21 -5.84
N LYS A 73 -0.87 -19.53 -4.71
CA LYS A 73 -0.75 -18.61 -3.56
C LYS A 73 0.06 -17.36 -3.93
N ARG A 74 1.16 -17.53 -4.67
CA ARG A 74 2.00 -16.43 -5.17
C ARG A 74 1.17 -15.50 -6.06
N ASP A 75 0.50 -16.04 -7.08
CA ASP A 75 -0.23 -15.26 -8.07
C ASP A 75 -1.37 -14.49 -7.38
N ARG A 76 -2.08 -15.12 -6.44
CA ARG A 76 -3.09 -14.45 -5.61
C ARG A 76 -2.52 -13.31 -4.77
N LEU A 77 -1.40 -13.52 -4.07
CA LEU A 77 -0.77 -12.48 -3.26
C LEU A 77 -0.27 -11.30 -4.12
N VAL A 78 0.29 -11.57 -5.30
CA VAL A 78 0.73 -10.54 -6.23
C VAL A 78 -0.45 -9.75 -6.78
N THR A 79 -1.55 -10.41 -7.15
CA THR A 79 -2.78 -9.74 -7.59
C THR A 79 -3.33 -8.83 -6.48
N LEU A 80 -3.40 -9.32 -5.24
CA LEU A 80 -3.85 -8.49 -4.11
C LEU A 80 -2.89 -7.31 -3.86
N ALA A 81 -1.58 -7.52 -3.96
CA ALA A 81 -0.58 -6.46 -3.84
C ALA A 81 -0.73 -5.38 -4.92
N LEU A 82 -1.04 -5.75 -6.16
CA LEU A 82 -1.28 -4.78 -7.24
C LEU A 82 -2.55 -3.95 -7.04
N MET A 83 -3.50 -4.44 -6.24
CA MET A 83 -4.82 -3.82 -6.09
C MET A 83 -5.02 -3.16 -4.72
N HIS A 84 -4.12 -3.33 -3.75
CA HIS A 84 -4.37 -2.99 -2.35
C HIS A 84 -4.67 -1.49 -2.10
N ASP A 85 -4.01 -0.61 -2.87
CA ASP A 85 -4.17 0.85 -2.78
C ASP A 85 -4.91 1.45 -3.98
N VAL A 86 -5.63 0.63 -4.77
CA VAL A 86 -6.33 1.12 -5.97
C VAL A 86 -7.42 2.16 -5.65
N HIS A 87 -8.02 2.08 -4.46
CA HIS A 87 -8.96 3.08 -3.95
C HIS A 87 -8.35 4.49 -3.86
N GLU A 88 -7.02 4.60 -3.69
CA GLU A 88 -6.30 5.89 -3.64
C GLU A 88 -6.29 6.61 -4.98
N ALA A 89 -6.54 5.92 -6.09
CA ALA A 89 -6.72 6.54 -7.40
C ALA A 89 -7.86 7.59 -7.42
N VAL A 90 -8.76 7.56 -6.43
CA VAL A 90 -9.84 8.55 -6.29
C VAL A 90 -9.68 9.40 -5.05
N ILE A 91 -9.44 8.78 -3.90
CA ILE A 91 -9.48 9.49 -2.63
C ILE A 91 -8.14 10.18 -2.30
N GLY A 92 -7.09 9.88 -3.07
CA GLY A 92 -5.71 10.26 -2.79
C GLY A 92 -5.07 9.41 -1.70
N ASP A 93 -3.78 9.60 -1.47
CA ASP A 93 -3.09 9.02 -0.32
C ASP A 93 -3.46 9.84 0.94
N ILE A 94 -4.22 9.23 1.84
CA ILE A 94 -4.68 9.87 3.08
C ILE A 94 -3.93 9.27 4.26
N LEU A 95 -3.32 10.11 5.09
CA LEU A 95 -2.64 9.65 6.29
C LEU A 95 -3.60 8.91 7.25
N PRO A 96 -3.16 7.82 7.88
CA PRO A 96 -4.02 6.99 8.75
C PRO A 96 -4.76 7.75 9.87
N PHE A 97 -4.16 8.81 10.40
CA PHE A 97 -4.75 9.64 11.46
C PHE A 97 -5.87 10.58 11.00
N PHE A 98 -6.02 10.79 9.69
CA PHE A 98 -7.16 11.53 9.12
C PHE A 98 -8.30 10.60 8.69
N LYS A 99 -8.11 9.27 8.69
CA LYS A 99 -9.15 8.29 8.34
C LYS A 99 -10.08 8.04 9.54
N THR A 100 -11.17 8.80 9.63
CA THR A 100 -12.28 8.53 10.58
C THR A 100 -12.93 7.17 10.30
N ALA A 101 -13.74 6.65 11.23
CA ALA A 101 -14.44 5.38 11.02
C ALA A 101 -15.31 5.39 9.74
N ALA A 102 -16.03 6.49 9.50
CA ALA A 102 -16.84 6.69 8.30
C ALA A 102 -16.01 6.70 7.02
N VAL A 103 -14.83 7.34 7.04
CA VAL A 103 -13.89 7.33 5.91
C VAL A 103 -13.40 5.92 5.65
N ARG A 104 -13.04 5.15 6.68
CA ARG A 104 -12.58 3.77 6.51
C ARG A 104 -13.64 2.87 5.87
N GLU A 105 -14.89 2.98 6.33
CA GLU A 105 -16.01 2.23 5.76
C GLU A 105 -16.23 2.56 4.28
N ALA A 106 -16.15 3.85 3.91
CA ALA A 106 -16.26 4.26 2.52
C ALA A 106 -15.08 3.74 1.68
N ILE A 107 -13.85 3.78 2.21
CA ILE A 107 -12.65 3.23 1.56
C ILE A 107 -12.82 1.74 1.31
N ASP A 108 -13.21 0.98 2.33
CA ASP A 108 -13.40 -0.47 2.23
C ASP A 108 -14.49 -0.81 1.20
N SER A 109 -15.55 0.00 1.13
CA SER A 109 -16.62 -0.16 0.13
C SER A 109 -16.13 0.12 -1.29
N ILE A 110 -15.42 1.23 -1.52
CA ILE A 110 -14.85 1.58 -2.83
C ILE A 110 -13.85 0.52 -3.29
N GLN A 111 -12.97 0.06 -2.39
CA GLN A 111 -12.02 -1.02 -2.65
C GLN A 111 -12.75 -2.30 -3.04
N GLY A 112 -13.80 -2.68 -2.29
CA GLY A 112 -14.61 -3.86 -2.56
C GLY A 112 -15.32 -3.82 -3.91
N ASP A 113 -15.86 -2.67 -4.30
CA ASP A 113 -16.46 -2.45 -5.63
C ASP A 113 -15.43 -2.70 -6.74
N ILE A 114 -14.23 -2.12 -6.62
CA ILE A 114 -13.17 -2.23 -7.63
C ILE A 114 -12.69 -3.68 -7.75
N LEU A 115 -12.45 -4.36 -6.62
CA LEU A 115 -12.06 -5.77 -6.62
C LEU A 115 -13.14 -6.66 -7.28
N SER A 116 -14.42 -6.41 -6.94
CA SER A 116 -15.56 -7.12 -7.50
C SER A 116 -15.67 -6.93 -9.02
N ALA A 117 -15.40 -5.72 -9.52
CA ALA A 117 -15.42 -5.42 -10.96
C ALA A 117 -14.43 -6.27 -11.78
N PHE A 118 -13.32 -6.69 -11.16
CA PHE A 118 -12.31 -7.57 -11.77
C PHE A 118 -12.44 -9.04 -11.35
N ALA A 119 -13.50 -9.41 -10.64
CA ALA A 119 -13.68 -10.74 -10.04
C ALA A 119 -12.48 -11.16 -9.17
N ILE A 120 -11.88 -10.20 -8.46
CA ILE A 120 -10.82 -10.44 -7.48
C ILE A 120 -11.47 -10.63 -6.13
N GLU A 121 -11.33 -11.82 -5.60
CA GLU A 121 -11.77 -12.14 -4.25
C GLU A 121 -10.68 -11.81 -3.23
N GLU A 122 -11.05 -11.17 -2.13
CA GLU A 122 -10.16 -11.01 -1.00
C GLU A 122 -9.86 -12.36 -0.35
N ASP A 123 -8.58 -12.65 -0.12
CA ASP A 123 -8.15 -13.79 0.67
C ASP A 123 -7.72 -13.31 2.06
N GLN A 124 -8.59 -13.53 3.06
CA GLN A 124 -8.31 -13.13 4.43
C GLN A 124 -7.08 -13.83 5.03
N THR A 125 -6.67 -14.99 4.48
CA THR A 125 -5.46 -15.70 4.92
C THR A 125 -4.18 -14.99 4.48
N LEU A 126 -4.24 -14.19 3.40
CA LEU A 126 -3.12 -13.43 2.87
C LEU A 126 -3.04 -11.99 3.41
N ARG A 127 -4.08 -11.52 4.09
CA ARG A 127 -4.18 -10.12 4.57
C ARG A 127 -3.01 -9.71 5.46
N ALA A 128 -2.58 -10.60 6.37
CA ALA A 128 -1.44 -10.35 7.24
C ALA A 128 -0.14 -10.22 6.46
N GLU A 129 0.08 -11.11 5.48
CA GLU A 129 1.27 -11.09 4.64
C GLU A 129 1.29 -9.85 3.74
N LEU A 130 0.17 -9.52 3.12
CA LEU A 130 0.04 -8.31 2.30
C LEU A 130 0.36 -7.05 3.11
N LYS A 131 -0.17 -6.94 4.33
CA LYS A 131 0.10 -5.78 5.19
C LYS A 131 1.56 -5.71 5.61
N LEU A 132 2.20 -6.85 5.89
CA LEU A 132 3.64 -6.90 6.14
C LEU A 132 4.43 -6.38 4.94
N LEU A 133 4.07 -6.80 3.72
CA LEU A 133 4.76 -6.40 2.49
C LEU A 133 4.55 -4.92 2.15
N ASP A 134 3.38 -4.36 2.42
CA ASP A 134 3.13 -2.91 2.36
C ASP A 134 4.08 -2.14 3.31
N LEU A 135 4.19 -2.56 4.57
CA LEU A 135 5.12 -1.95 5.53
C LEU A 135 6.59 -2.04 5.07
N ILE A 136 7.00 -3.16 4.48
CA ILE A 136 8.34 -3.35 3.90
C ILE A 136 8.51 -2.49 2.64
N GLY A 137 7.46 -2.34 1.83
CA GLY A 137 7.41 -1.43 0.69
C GLY A 137 7.73 0.00 1.12
N PHE A 138 7.10 0.48 2.20
CA PHE A 138 7.41 1.79 2.73
C PHE A 138 8.85 1.91 3.28
N LEU A 139 9.39 0.87 3.90
CA LEU A 139 10.82 0.85 4.30
C LEU A 139 11.75 1.00 3.10
N TYR A 140 11.45 0.30 1.99
CA TYR A 140 12.18 0.44 0.74
C TYR A 140 12.12 1.88 0.20
N GLU A 141 10.95 2.53 0.22
CA GLU A 141 10.79 3.93 -0.19
C GLU A 141 11.67 4.90 0.60
N ILE A 142 11.70 4.73 1.92
CA ILE A 142 12.55 5.52 2.81
C ILE A 142 14.02 5.31 2.42
N GLY A 143 14.43 4.06 2.17
CA GLY A 143 15.79 3.72 1.74
C GLY A 143 16.17 4.28 0.36
N GLN A 144 15.21 4.41 -0.57
CA GLN A 144 15.41 5.01 -1.89
C GLN A 144 15.36 6.55 -1.90
N SER A 145 14.97 7.17 -0.78
CA SER A 145 14.89 8.62 -0.70
C SER A 145 16.28 9.25 -0.77
N SER A 146 16.63 9.75 -1.97
CA SER A 146 17.96 10.30 -2.24
C SER A 146 18.15 11.64 -1.52
N PRO A 147 19.32 11.90 -0.91
CA PRO A 147 19.64 13.21 -0.36
C PRO A 147 19.89 14.28 -1.44
N ARG A 148 19.83 13.96 -2.74
CA ARG A 148 20.01 14.96 -3.81
C ARG A 148 18.85 15.96 -3.79
N GLY A 149 19.11 17.14 -3.24
CA GLY A 149 18.11 18.20 -3.07
C GLY A 149 17.37 18.15 -1.72
N ILE A 150 17.65 17.16 -0.88
CA ILE A 150 17.20 17.12 0.51
C ILE A 150 18.27 17.82 1.36
N ASP A 151 17.85 18.75 2.21
CA ASP A 151 18.72 19.38 3.20
C ASP A 151 19.48 18.30 4.00
N PRO A 152 20.82 18.36 4.09
CA PRO A 152 21.60 17.45 4.93
C PRO A 152 21.06 17.29 6.35
N SER A 153 20.36 18.30 6.89
CA SER A 153 19.66 18.24 8.19
C SER A 153 18.58 17.16 8.27
N LYS A 154 17.99 16.77 7.14
CA LYS A 154 16.95 15.73 7.06
C LYS A 154 17.51 14.31 6.93
N ARG A 155 18.83 14.15 6.74
CA ARG A 155 19.44 12.81 6.64
C ARG A 155 19.26 12.02 7.93
N GLU A 156 19.51 12.66 9.07
CA GLU A 156 19.29 12.06 10.39
C GLU A 156 17.82 11.64 10.56
N LEU A 157 16.89 12.47 10.12
CA LEU A 157 15.47 12.16 10.16
C LEU A 157 15.10 10.95 9.28
N ILE A 158 15.67 10.83 8.08
CA ILE A 158 15.47 9.65 7.21
C ILE A 158 16.00 8.38 7.90
N GLU A 159 17.20 8.43 8.50
CA GLU A 159 17.78 7.31 9.24
C GLU A 159 16.92 6.91 10.46
N GLN A 160 16.37 7.90 11.17
CA GLN A 160 15.41 7.67 12.27
C GLN A 160 14.10 7.05 11.78
N MET A 161 13.53 7.55 10.68
CA MET A 161 12.32 7.02 10.07
C MET A 161 12.53 5.57 9.60
N TYR A 162 13.67 5.29 8.98
CA TYR A 162 14.03 3.95 8.53
C TYR A 162 14.11 2.97 9.71
N THR A 163 14.82 3.35 10.78
CA THR A 163 14.96 2.54 12.00
C THR A 163 13.62 2.29 12.68
N ARG A 164 12.77 3.33 12.75
CA ARG A 164 11.43 3.23 13.30
C ARG A 164 10.55 2.29 12.47
N GLN A 165 10.56 2.42 11.15
CA GLN A 165 9.79 1.59 10.24
C GLN A 165 10.21 0.11 10.35
N LYS A 166 11.51 -0.17 10.44
CA LYS A 166 12.02 -1.52 10.68
C LYS A 166 11.52 -2.10 11.99
N THR A 167 11.50 -1.30 13.06
CA THR A 167 10.95 -1.71 14.36
C THR A 167 9.45 -2.02 14.27
N GLU A 168 8.70 -1.20 13.54
CA GLU A 168 7.26 -1.39 13.32
C GLU A 168 6.96 -2.67 12.53
N ILE A 169 7.74 -2.98 11.49
CA ILE A 169 7.64 -4.22 10.72
C ILE A 169 7.78 -5.45 11.64
N LEU A 170 8.79 -5.46 12.51
CA LEU A 170 9.04 -6.59 13.41
C LEU A 170 7.97 -6.73 14.48
N ALA A 171 7.49 -5.60 15.04
CA ALA A 171 6.38 -5.61 15.98
C ALA A 171 5.08 -6.10 15.32
N TYR A 172 4.81 -5.69 14.08
CA TYR A 172 3.67 -6.16 13.30
C TYR A 172 3.76 -7.67 13.03
N ALA A 173 4.94 -8.17 12.63
CA ALA A 173 5.14 -9.61 12.40
C ALA A 173 4.80 -10.44 13.65
N GLU A 174 5.25 -10.02 14.84
CA GLU A 174 4.90 -10.67 16.10
C GLU A 174 3.39 -10.64 16.36
N GLN A 175 2.74 -9.47 16.22
CA GLN A 175 1.30 -9.33 16.41
C GLN A 175 0.48 -10.20 15.45
N ALA A 176 0.92 -10.26 14.19
CA ALA A 176 0.26 -11.01 13.12
C ALA A 176 0.63 -12.50 13.11
N GLN A 177 1.43 -12.96 14.09
CA GLN A 177 1.91 -14.35 14.19
C GLN A 177 2.72 -14.82 12.96
N ILE A 178 3.40 -13.89 12.30
CA ILE A 178 4.38 -14.18 11.26
C ILE A 178 5.72 -14.38 11.95
N ASP A 179 6.44 -15.43 11.57
CA ASP A 179 7.75 -15.75 12.14
C ASP A 179 8.73 -14.57 11.98
N ARG A 180 9.04 -13.93 13.11
CA ARG A 180 9.92 -12.76 13.17
C ARG A 180 11.30 -13.05 12.58
N GLN A 181 11.87 -14.23 12.85
CA GLN A 181 13.19 -14.59 12.35
C GLN A 181 13.18 -14.63 10.82
N LYS A 182 12.12 -15.21 10.22
CA LYS A 182 11.96 -15.20 8.76
C LYS A 182 11.84 -13.80 8.19
N VAL A 183 11.17 -12.88 8.88
CA VAL A 183 11.07 -11.49 8.44
C VAL A 183 12.44 -10.81 8.49
N GLU A 184 13.21 -11.00 9.57
CA GLU A 184 14.58 -10.47 9.68
C GLU A 184 15.50 -11.03 8.59
N GLU A 185 15.44 -12.34 8.32
CA GLU A 185 16.20 -12.99 7.23
C GLU A 185 15.80 -12.46 5.85
N PHE A 186 14.51 -12.26 5.61
CA PHE A 186 14.01 -11.70 4.36
C PHE A 186 14.49 -10.26 4.16
N LEU A 187 14.35 -9.40 5.18
CA LEU A 187 14.85 -8.02 5.13
C LEU A 187 16.36 -7.99 4.82
N ALA A 188 17.14 -8.83 5.50
CA ALA A 188 18.58 -8.94 5.25
C ALA A 188 18.89 -9.37 3.80
N SER A 189 18.12 -10.32 3.24
CA SER A 189 18.29 -10.77 1.85
C SER A 189 17.99 -9.68 0.82
N MET A 190 17.08 -8.76 1.16
CA MET A 190 16.71 -7.60 0.35
C MET A 190 17.60 -6.38 0.59
N GLN A 191 18.58 -6.49 1.50
CA GLN A 191 19.43 -5.37 1.96
C GLN A 191 18.62 -4.22 2.59
N LEU A 192 17.61 -4.59 3.39
CA LEU A 192 16.71 -3.72 4.15
C LEU A 192 16.80 -3.93 5.68
#